data_AF-A0A941W2J0-F1
#
_entry.id   AF-A0A941W2J0-F1
#
_cell.length_a   1.000
_cell.length_b   1.000
_cell.length_c   1.000
_cell.angle_alpha   90.00
_cell.angle_beta   90.00
_cell.angle_gamma   90.00
#
_symmetry.space_group_name_H-M   'P 1'
#
loop_
_entity.id
_entity.type
_entity.pdbx_description
1 polymer ?
#
loop_
_entity_poly.entity_id
_entity_poly.type
_entity_poly.pdbx_seq_one_letter_code
_entity_poly.pdbx_strand_id
1 'polypeptide(L)'
;MNTKLTLTIDDNIISEAKKYAAQRRISLSKLVEFYFSSLTSSATKKAEKLPPVTSALYGMVKNVKVANDRKALEDALVDKYL
;
A
#
# COMPACT_ATOMS: atom_id res chain seq x y z
N MET A 1 -5.72 -21.12 -13.43
CA MET A 1 -7.03 -21.48 -14.02
C MET A 1 -7.91 -20.24 -13.92
N ASN A 2 -8.53 -19.79 -15.01
CA ASN A 2 -9.30 -18.55 -15.00
C ASN A 2 -10.80 -18.88 -14.88
N THR A 3 -11.47 -18.28 -13.90
CA THR A 3 -12.91 -18.46 -13.66
C THR A 3 -13.63 -17.13 -13.90
N LYS A 4 -14.90 -17.21 -14.32
CA LYS A 4 -15.73 -16.02 -14.57
C LYS A 4 -16.52 -15.69 -13.30
N LEU A 5 -16.41 -14.45 -12.84
CA LEU A 5 -17.23 -13.89 -11.76
C LEU A 5 -18.19 -12.85 -12.36
N THR A 6 -19.49 -13.02 -12.13
CA THR A 6 -20.52 -12.06 -12.55
C THR A 6 -21.04 -11.34 -11.31
N LEU A 7 -21.00 -10.01 -11.32
CA LEU A 7 -21.44 -9.16 -10.21
C LEU A 7 -22.52 -8.20 -10.71
N THR A 8 -23.57 -8.00 -9.91
CA THR A 8 -24.57 -6.95 -10.14
C THR A 8 -24.14 -5.71 -9.37
N ILE A 9 -23.91 -4.61 -10.07
CA ILE A 9 -23.41 -3.34 -9.52
C ILE A 9 -24.20 -2.20 -10.18
N ASP A 10 -24.38 -1.09 -9.46
CA ASP A 10 -24.98 0.13 -9.99
C ASP A 10 -24.22 0.69 -11.21
N ASP A 11 -24.97 1.14 -12.22
CA ASP A 11 -24.41 1.66 -13.48
C ASP A 11 -23.57 2.94 -13.31
N ASN A 12 -23.86 3.76 -12.31
CA ASN A 12 -23.05 4.93 -12.03
C ASN A 12 -21.67 4.53 -11.50
N ILE A 13 -21.64 3.54 -10.60
CA ILE A 13 -20.41 3.01 -10.02
C ILE A 13 -19.55 2.34 -11.10
N ILE A 14 -20.16 1.55 -12.01
CA ILE A 14 -19.38 0.88 -13.08
C ILE A 14 -18.79 1.89 -14.06
N SER A 15 -19.48 3.00 -14.31
CA SER A 15 -19.00 4.08 -15.19
C SER A 15 -17.77 4.78 -14.59
N GLU A 16 -17.83 5.13 -13.31
CA GLU A 16 -16.70 5.73 -12.59
C GLU A 16 -15.50 4.77 -12.50
N ALA A 17 -15.75 3.50 -12.18
CA ALA A 17 -14.70 2.50 -12.10
C ALA A 17 -13.99 2.29 -13.45
N LYS A 18 -14.74 2.29 -14.56
CA LYS A 18 -14.16 2.24 -15.92
C LYS A 18 -13.29 3.46 -16.22
N LYS A 19 -13.74 4.67 -15.87
CA LYS A 19 -12.95 5.91 -16.05
C LYS A 19 -11.65 5.82 -15.25
N TYR A 20 -11.72 5.40 -14.00
CA TYR A 20 -10.54 5.23 -13.15
C TYR A 20 -9.54 4.20 -13.71
N ALA A 21 -10.03 3.05 -14.19
CA ALA A 21 -9.20 2.03 -14.80
C ALA A 21 -8.52 2.54 -16.09
N ALA A 22 -9.25 3.28 -16.93
CA ALA A 22 -8.73 3.89 -18.16
C ALA A 22 -7.64 4.93 -17.87
N GLN A 23 -7.83 5.81 -16.88
CA GLN A 23 -6.82 6.78 -16.44
C GLN A 23 -5.51 6.11 -16.01
N ARG A 24 -5.61 4.93 -15.40
CA ARG A 24 -4.46 4.12 -14.97
C ARG A 24 -3.96 3.15 -16.04
N ARG A 25 -4.51 3.19 -17.25
CA ARG A 25 -4.18 2.31 -18.39
C ARG A 25 -4.27 0.81 -18.04
N ILE A 26 -5.24 0.43 -17.21
CA ILE A 26 -5.52 -0.96 -16.85
C ILE A 26 -6.97 -1.32 -17.17
N SER A 27 -7.26 -2.62 -17.33
CA SER A 27 -8.63 -3.08 -17.47
C SER A 27 -9.36 -3.08 -16.12
N LEU A 28 -10.69 -3.00 -16.17
CA LEU A 28 -11.52 -3.10 -14.98
C LEU A 28 -11.37 -4.48 -14.29
N SER A 29 -11.25 -5.56 -15.07
CA SER A 29 -10.98 -6.89 -14.52
C SER A 29 -9.65 -6.93 -13.75
N LYS A 30 -8.60 -6.29 -14.28
CA LYS A 30 -7.30 -6.19 -13.61
C LYS A 30 -7.38 -5.42 -12.30
N LEU A 31 -8.15 -4.33 -12.29
CA LEU A 31 -8.39 -3.54 -11.08
C LEU A 31 -9.05 -4.39 -9.98
N VAL A 32 -10.08 -5.16 -10.34
CA VAL A 32 -10.81 -6.02 -9.41
C VAL A 32 -9.95 -7.20 -8.93
N GLU A 33 -9.16 -7.82 -9.81
CA GLU A 33 -8.16 -8.84 -9.44
C GLU A 33 -7.17 -8.31 -8.40
N PHE A 34 -6.64 -7.09 -8.61
CA PHE A 34 -5.74 -6.47 -7.63
C PHE A 34 -6.40 -6.23 -6.28
N TYR A 35 -7.66 -5.79 -6.28
CA TYR A 35 -8.40 -5.60 -5.05
C TYR A 35 -8.60 -6.92 -4.28
N PHE A 36 -9.05 -7.97 -4.95
CA PHE A 36 -9.20 -9.30 -4.32
C PHE A 36 -7.86 -9.87 -3.85
N SER A 37 -6.79 -9.67 -4.63
CA SER A 37 -5.44 -10.06 -4.24
C SER A 37 -4.96 -9.30 -2.99
N SER A 38 -5.27 -8.00 -2.88
CA SER A 38 -4.93 -7.20 -1.69
C SER A 38 -5.69 -7.68 -0.45
N LEU A 39 -6.95 -8.10 -0.59
CA LEU A 39 -7.74 -8.63 0.53
C LEU A 39 -7.23 -10.00 0.99
N THR A 40 -6.85 -10.86 0.04
CA THR A 40 -6.45 -12.24 0.32
C THR A 40 -4.96 -12.40 0.64
N SER A 41 -4.09 -11.49 0.18
CA SER A 41 -2.64 -11.51 0.49
C SER A 41 -2.35 -11.34 1.98
N SER A 42 -3.27 -10.72 2.74
CA SER A 42 -3.15 -10.62 4.20
C SER A 42 -3.37 -11.97 4.90
N ALA A 43 -4.19 -12.85 4.31
CA ALA A 43 -4.52 -14.17 4.86
C ALA A 43 -3.44 -15.23 4.56
N THR A 44 -2.59 -14.99 3.55
CA THR A 44 -1.53 -15.91 3.14
C THR A 44 -0.13 -15.52 3.61
N LYS A 45 0.00 -14.56 4.55
CA LYS A 45 1.29 -14.25 5.19
C LYS A 45 1.76 -15.37 6.13
N LYS A 46 2.11 -16.53 5.56
CA LYS A 46 3.30 -17.24 6.03
C LYS A 46 4.50 -16.35 5.68
N ALA A 47 4.89 -15.52 6.64
CA ALA A 47 6.19 -14.85 6.71
C ALA A 47 6.77 -14.42 5.35
N GLU A 48 6.20 -13.39 4.71
CA GLU A 48 6.94 -12.68 3.67
C GLU A 48 8.20 -12.10 4.33
N LYS A 49 9.33 -12.72 4.01
CA LYS A 49 10.67 -12.21 4.31
C LYS A 49 10.71 -10.78 3.78
N LEU A 50 10.90 -9.83 4.69
CA LEU A 50 11.07 -8.42 4.32
C LEU A 50 12.14 -8.31 3.22
N PRO A 51 11.95 -7.47 2.19
CA PRO A 51 12.98 -7.21 1.19
C PRO A 51 14.31 -6.86 1.89
N PRO A 52 15.48 -7.19 1.33
CA PRO A 52 16.77 -7.13 2.04
C PRO A 52 17.02 -5.79 2.72
N VAL A 53 16.69 -4.70 2.02
CA VAL A 53 16.80 -3.32 2.53
C VAL A 53 15.84 -3.07 3.68
N THR A 54 14.58 -3.47 3.56
CA THR A 54 13.56 -3.29 4.59
C THR A 54 13.79 -4.20 5.80
N SER A 55 14.36 -5.39 5.62
CA SER A 55 14.78 -6.28 6.70
C SER A 55 15.97 -5.72 7.48
N ALA A 56 16.92 -5.07 6.80
CA ALA A 56 18.06 -4.43 7.44
C ALA A 56 17.62 -3.24 8.31
N LEU A 57 16.59 -2.51 7.87
CA LEU A 57 15.99 -1.40 8.62
C LEU A 57 15.03 -1.89 9.73
N TYR A 58 14.32 -3.00 9.51
CA TYR A 58 13.37 -3.59 10.45
C TYR A 58 14.10 -4.27 11.61
N GLY A 59 14.30 -3.51 12.69
CA GLY A 59 15.02 -3.97 13.88
C GLY A 59 16.02 -2.95 14.38
N MET A 60 16.55 -2.08 13.50
CA MET A 60 17.36 -0.94 13.92
C MET A 60 16.56 0.05 14.78
N VAL A 61 15.24 0.13 14.56
CA VAL A 61 14.34 1.04 15.28
C VAL A 61 13.69 0.38 16.52
N LYS A 62 14.06 -0.86 16.88
CA LYS A 62 13.46 -1.54 18.07
C LYS A 62 13.80 -0.87 19.41
N ASN A 63 14.82 0.00 19.45
CA ASN A 63 15.22 0.73 20.66
C ASN A 63 14.99 2.23 20.59
N VAL A 64 14.35 2.74 19.55
CA VAL A 64 13.85 4.12 19.58
C VAL A 64 12.50 4.05 20.26
N LYS A 65 12.49 4.26 21.59
CA LYS A 65 11.30 4.82 22.23
C LYS A 65 10.93 6.01 21.36
N VAL A 66 9.84 5.92 20.60
CA VAL A 66 9.24 7.08 19.92
C VAL A 66 8.62 7.93 21.04
N ALA A 67 9.49 8.45 21.90
CA ALA A 67 9.23 9.65 22.65
C ALA A 67 9.33 10.75 21.60
N ASN A 68 8.28 11.53 21.56
CA ASN A 68 7.95 12.53 20.56
C ASN A 68 8.98 13.66 20.50
N ASP A 69 10.18 13.41 19.98
CA ASP A 69 11.28 14.39 19.90
C ASP A 69 11.14 15.28 18.66
N ARG A 70 9.97 15.91 18.53
CA ARG A 70 9.71 17.01 17.60
C ARG A 70 10.77 18.11 17.74
N LYS A 71 11.26 18.33 18.96
CA LYS A 71 12.34 19.27 19.28
C LYS A 71 13.68 18.92 18.62
N ALA A 72 14.09 17.66 18.63
CA ALA A 72 15.37 17.26 18.03
C ALA A 72 15.36 17.43 16.50
N LEU A 73 14.19 17.27 15.89
CA LEU A 73 13.98 17.48 14.46
C LEU A 73 13.97 18.98 14.11
N GLU A 74 13.37 19.81 14.96
CA GLU A 74 13.39 21.28 14.81
C GLU A 74 14.82 21.82 14.97
N ASP A 75 15.58 21.40 15.98
CA ASP A 75 16.97 21.85 16.19
C ASP A 75 17.89 21.46 15.01
N ALA A 76 17.75 20.24 14.49
CA ALA A 76 18.52 19.77 13.33
C ALA A 76 18.16 20.50 12.02
N LEU A 77 16.93 21.00 11.90
CA LEU A 77 16.51 21.80 10.75
C LEU A 77 17.01 23.25 10.85
N VAL A 78 17.09 23.80 12.06
CA VAL A 78 17.65 25.14 12.29
C VAL A 78 19.13 25.15 11.94
N ASP A 79 19.94 24.21 12.44
CA ASP A 79 21.40 24.18 12.20
C ASP A 79 21.77 23.95 10.72
N LYS A 80 20.87 23.33 9.95
CA LYS A 80 21.11 23.04 8.52
C LYS A 80 20.77 24.20 7.60
N TYR A 81 19.87 25.10 8.02
CA TYR A 81 19.32 26.15 7.16
C TYR A 81 19.48 27.57 7.73
N LEU A 82 20.09 27.73 8.91
CA LEU A 82 20.59 29.01 9.43
C LEU A 82 22.12 29.01 9.47
#